data_AF-A0A9P7BJW8-F1
#
_entry.id   AF-A0A9P7BJW8-F1
#
_cell.length_a   1.000
_cell.length_b   1.000
_cell.length_c   1.000
_cell.angle_alpha   90.00
_cell.angle_beta   90.00
_cell.angle_gamma   90.00
#
_symmetry.space_group_name_H-M   'P 1'
#
loop_
_entity.id
_entity.type
_entity.pdbx_description
1 polymer ?
#
loop_
_entity_poly.entity_id
_entity_poly.type
_entity_poly.pdbx_seq_one_letter_code
_entity_poly.pdbx_strand_id
1 'polypeptide(L)'
;MQERQHLMSTIQPLLDANTSIPMSSHCNLPGAIITLDTEPNAFAYRRQPDIAIANRKIMEDQIQTWLDDCVIEPAPSNTRFNNPIFLVGKKDVNGLYT
;
A
#
# COMPACT_ATOMS: atom_id res chain seq x y z
N MET A 1 22.38 17.91 24.17
CA MET A 1 21.38 16.96 24.75
C MET A 1 20.09 17.66 25.15
N GLN A 2 20.12 18.84 25.78
CA GLN A 2 18.92 19.59 26.18
C GLN A 2 17.99 19.97 25.00
N GLU A 3 18.54 20.43 23.87
CA GLU A 3 17.76 20.80 22.69
C GLU A 3 16.94 19.63 22.12
N ARG A 4 17.54 18.43 22.02
CA ARG A 4 16.84 17.22 21.59
C ARG A 4 15.69 16.88 22.54
N GLN A 5 15.93 16.98 23.85
CA GLN A 5 14.91 16.65 24.85
C GLN A 5 13.73 17.63 24.78
N HIS A 6 14.01 18.92 24.61
CA HIS A 6 13.01 19.95 24.43
C HIS A 6 12.21 19.79 23.12
N LEU A 7 12.89 19.47 22.01
CA LEU A 7 12.25 19.13 20.75
C LEU A 7 11.30 17.95 20.93
N MET A 8 11.80 16.84 21.48
CA MET A 8 11.00 15.63 21.68
C MET A 8 9.80 15.89 22.60
N SER A 9 9.97 16.61 23.72
CA SER A 9 8.82 16.93 24.58
C SER A 9 7.75 17.76 23.88
N THR A 10 8.14 18.57 22.89
CA THR A 10 7.22 19.40 22.11
C THR A 10 6.49 18.60 21.04
N ILE A 11 7.19 17.70 20.34
CA ILE A 11 6.61 16.96 19.20
C ILE A 11 5.97 15.63 19.60
N GLN A 12 6.36 15.02 20.72
CA GLN A 12 5.87 13.69 21.12
C GLN A 12 4.33 13.62 21.18
N PRO A 13 3.61 14.60 21.75
CA PRO A 13 2.15 14.56 21.75
C PRO A 13 1.54 14.57 20.34
N LEU A 14 2.20 15.25 19.39
CA LEU A 14 1.77 15.29 17.99
C LEU A 14 2.07 13.97 17.27
N LEU A 15 3.21 13.33 17.58
CA LEU A 15 3.54 12.01 17.06
C LEU A 15 2.58 10.95 17.60
N ASP A 16 2.23 11.01 18.89
CA ASP A 16 1.28 10.11 19.53
C ASP A 16 -0.12 10.27 18.91
N ALA A 17 -0.57 11.52 18.73
CA ALA A 17 -1.81 11.83 18.02
C ALA A 17 -1.81 11.28 16.58
N ASN A 18 -0.74 11.52 15.82
CA ASN A 18 -0.60 10.99 14.46
C ASN A 18 -0.59 9.46 14.42
N THR A 19 0.05 8.80 15.40
CA THR A 19 0.12 7.33 15.48
C THR A 19 -1.24 6.71 15.78
N SER A 20 -2.12 7.43 16.48
CA SER A 20 -3.49 6.99 16.78
C SER A 20 -4.47 7.11 15.61
N ILE A 21 -4.06 7.74 14.50
CA ILE A 21 -4.89 7.84 13.30
C ILE A 21 -5.07 6.43 12.71
N PRO A 22 -6.31 5.95 12.51
CA PRO A 22 -6.53 4.65 11.89
C PRO A 22 -5.90 4.57 10.49
N MET A 23 -5.24 3.46 10.17
CA MET A 23 -4.66 3.21 8.84
C MET A 23 -5.72 3.26 7.72
N SER A 24 -6.97 2.93 8.04
CA SER A 24 -8.11 3.01 7.13
C SER A 24 -8.62 4.44 6.88
N SER A 25 -8.05 5.46 7.52
CA SER A 25 -8.50 6.84 7.36
C SER A 25 -8.01 7.47 6.05
N HIS A 26 -8.85 8.30 5.44
CA HIS A 26 -8.47 9.09 4.27
C HIS A 26 -7.99 10.49 4.67
N CYS A 27 -7.08 11.05 3.89
CA CYS A 27 -6.64 12.43 4.06
C CYS A 27 -7.82 13.39 3.85
N ASN A 28 -8.04 14.27 4.82
CA ASN A 28 -9.13 15.25 4.81
C ASN A 28 -8.76 16.58 4.13
N LEU A 29 -7.56 16.69 3.56
CA LEU A 29 -7.12 17.88 2.85
C LEU A 29 -7.97 18.06 1.57
N PRO A 30 -8.49 19.28 1.28
CA PRO A 30 -9.19 19.53 0.03
C PRO A 30 -8.31 19.20 -1.18
N GLY A 31 -8.82 18.38 -2.10
CA GLY A 31 -8.08 17.93 -3.29
C GLY A 31 -7.20 16.70 -3.09
N ALA A 32 -7.20 16.07 -1.91
CA ALA A 32 -6.50 14.81 -1.69
C ALA A 32 -7.08 13.64 -2.52
N ILE A 33 -8.34 13.73 -2.91
CA ILE A 33 -9.01 12.75 -3.77
C ILE A 33 -8.89 13.22 -5.22
N ILE A 34 -8.24 12.40 -6.04
CA ILE A 34 -8.12 12.60 -7.49
C ILE A 34 -9.00 11.56 -8.17
N THR A 35 -9.88 12.02 -9.07
CA THR A 35 -10.74 11.14 -9.88
C THR A 35 -10.16 11.07 -11.29
N LEU A 36 -10.02 9.85 -11.80
CA LEU A 36 -9.59 9.59 -13.17
C LEU A 36 -10.79 9.07 -13.96
N ASP A 37 -11.22 9.84 -14.96
CA ASP A 37 -12.31 9.43 -15.83
C ASP A 37 -11.85 8.32 -16.78
N THR A 38 -12.73 7.35 -17.02
CA THR A 38 -12.55 6.31 -18.02
C THR A 38 -13.63 6.42 -19.08
N GLU A 39 -13.34 5.97 -20.29
CA GLU A 39 -14.35 5.91 -21.35
C GLU A 39 -15.58 5.11 -20.88
N PRO A 40 -16.80 5.53 -21.24
CA PRO A 40 -18.00 4.81 -20.86
C PRO A 40 -17.92 3.33 -21.24
N ASN A 41 -18.22 2.44 -20.29
CA ASN A 41 -18.15 0.98 -20.44
C ASN A 41 -16.74 0.39 -20.68
N ALA A 42 -15.66 1.17 -20.50
CA ALA A 42 -14.31 0.63 -20.56
C ALA A 42 -14.08 -0.44 -19.48
N PHE A 43 -13.33 -1.49 -19.83
CA PHE A 43 -12.85 -2.49 -18.90
C PHE A 43 -11.47 -2.99 -19.34
N ALA A 44 -10.67 -3.44 -18.38
CA ALA A 44 -9.34 -4.00 -18.65
C ALA A 44 -9.17 -5.30 -17.87
N TYR A 45 -9.20 -6.43 -18.59
CA TYR A 45 -9.04 -7.76 -17.99
C TYR A 45 -7.88 -8.51 -18.62
N ARG A 46 -6.94 -8.93 -17.78
CA ARG A 46 -5.83 -9.81 -18.14
C ARG A 46 -5.71 -10.89 -17.07
N ARG A 47 -5.67 -12.16 -17.48
CA ARG A 47 -5.53 -13.29 -16.54
C ARG A 47 -4.17 -13.23 -15.84
N GLN A 48 -4.14 -13.55 -14.54
CA GLN A 48 -2.90 -13.77 -13.78
C GLN A 48 -2.18 -15.03 -14.31
N PRO A 49 -0.92 -14.92 -14.79
CA PRO A 49 -0.12 -16.09 -15.13
C PRO A 49 0.26 -16.89 -13.88
N ASP A 50 0.58 -18.17 -14.09
CA ASP A 50 0.91 -19.07 -12.98
C ASP A 50 2.15 -18.58 -12.22
N ILE A 51 2.02 -18.50 -10.90
CA ILE A 51 3.11 -18.10 -10.00
C ILE A 51 3.87 -19.36 -9.58
N ALA A 52 5.19 -19.31 -9.74
CA ALA A 52 6.08 -20.36 -9.27
C ALA A 52 5.84 -20.67 -7.79
N ILE A 53 5.78 -21.96 -7.44
CA ILE A 53 5.40 -22.41 -6.08
C ILE A 53 6.30 -21.78 -5.01
N ALA A 54 7.61 -21.71 -5.27
CA ALA A 54 8.58 -21.09 -4.37
C ALA A 54 8.27 -19.63 -4.02
N ASN A 55 7.55 -18.92 -4.89
CA ASN A 55 7.27 -17.50 -4.78
C ASN A 55 5.88 -17.19 -4.23
N ARG A 56 5.00 -18.21 -4.08
CA ARG A 56 3.61 -18.00 -3.63
C ARG A 56 3.55 -17.40 -2.24
N LYS A 57 4.32 -17.97 -1.30
CA LYS A 57 4.35 -17.48 0.08
C LYS A 57 4.76 -16.01 0.16
N ILE A 58 5.79 -15.61 -0.59
CA ILE A 58 6.27 -14.22 -0.62
C ILE A 58 5.16 -13.28 -1.11
N MET A 59 4.44 -13.68 -2.15
CA MET A 59 3.31 -12.90 -2.67
C MET A 59 2.16 -12.83 -1.66
N GLU A 60 1.80 -13.96 -1.04
CA GLU A 60 0.73 -14.04 -0.03
C GLU A 60 1.06 -13.18 1.20
N ASP A 61 2.28 -13.26 1.71
CA ASP A 61 2.74 -12.43 2.86
C ASP A 61 2.61 -10.94 2.52
N GLN A 62 3.02 -10.52 1.31
CA GLN A 62 2.94 -9.13 0.88
C GLN A 62 1.49 -8.66 0.69
N ILE A 63 0.61 -9.51 0.14
CA ILE A 63 -0.82 -9.23 0.01
C ILE A 63 -1.44 -9.06 1.40
N GLN A 64 -1.08 -9.92 2.35
CA GLN A 64 -1.59 -9.84 3.72
C GLN A 64 -1.16 -8.54 4.39
N THR A 65 0.10 -8.11 4.23
CA THR A 65 0.54 -6.79 4.72
C THR A 65 -0.31 -5.66 4.15
N TRP A 66 -0.61 -5.67 2.85
CA TRP A 66 -1.46 -4.62 2.25
C TRP A 66 -2.90 -4.64 2.74
N LEU A 67 -3.44 -5.82 3.06
CA LEU A 67 -4.77 -5.96 3.67
C LEU A 67 -4.76 -5.43 5.11
N ASP A 68 -3.76 -5.80 5.90
CA ASP A 68 -3.61 -5.37 7.30
C ASP A 68 -3.42 -3.84 7.40
N ASP A 69 -2.63 -3.27 6.48
CA ASP A 69 -2.38 -1.84 6.36
C ASP A 69 -3.55 -1.07 5.71
N CYS A 70 -4.64 -1.74 5.34
CA CYS A 70 -5.81 -1.15 4.66
C CYS A 70 -5.47 -0.44 3.33
N VAL A 71 -4.42 -0.89 2.64
CA VAL A 71 -3.98 -0.37 1.33
C VAL A 71 -4.83 -0.94 0.19
N ILE A 72 -5.28 -2.20 0.35
CA ILE A 72 -6.17 -2.88 -0.61
C ILE A 72 -7.36 -3.51 0.11
N GLU A 73 -8.41 -3.80 -0.66
CA GLU A 73 -9.60 -4.51 -0.19
C GLU A 73 -10.06 -5.56 -1.21
N PRO A 74 -10.84 -6.57 -0.81
CA PRO A 74 -11.46 -7.50 -1.74
C PRO A 74 -12.38 -6.79 -2.73
N ALA A 75 -12.10 -6.95 -4.03
CA ALA A 75 -12.96 -6.39 -5.07
C ALA A 75 -14.33 -7.09 -5.13
N PRO A 76 -15.40 -6.40 -5.57
CA PRO A 76 -16.69 -7.02 -5.83
C PRO A 76 -16.59 -8.19 -6.82
N SER A 77 -17.38 -9.25 -6.61
CA SER A 77 -17.31 -10.48 -7.43
C SER A 77 -17.60 -10.27 -8.92
N ASN A 78 -18.26 -9.18 -9.29
CA ASN A 78 -18.60 -8.81 -10.67
C ASN A 78 -17.64 -7.78 -11.28
N THR A 79 -16.47 -7.55 -10.68
CA THR A 79 -15.46 -6.66 -11.27
C THR A 79 -15.03 -7.15 -12.66
N ARG A 80 -15.00 -6.23 -13.62
CA ARG A 80 -14.51 -6.50 -14.99
C ARG A 80 -13.03 -6.16 -15.16
N PHE A 81 -12.37 -5.76 -14.08
CA PHE A 81 -10.99 -5.31 -14.10
C PHE A 81 -10.08 -6.35 -13.44
N ASN A 82 -8.99 -6.70 -14.12
CA ASN A 82 -7.90 -7.47 -13.53
C ASN A 82 -6.59 -7.16 -14.27
N ASN A 83 -5.54 -6.86 -13.51
CA ASN A 83 -4.18 -6.71 -14.03
C ASN A 83 -3.26 -7.71 -13.32
N PRO A 84 -2.34 -8.37 -14.04
CA PRO A 84 -1.46 -9.35 -13.42
C PRO A 84 -0.44 -8.66 -12.50
N ILE A 85 -0.14 -9.32 -11.38
CA ILE A 85 0.91 -8.94 -10.46
C ILE A 85 2.11 -9.88 -10.61
N PHE A 86 3.30 -9.32 -10.42
CA PHE A 86 4.56 -10.05 -10.56
C PHE A 86 5.47 -9.74 -9.37
N LEU A 87 6.24 -10.74 -8.96
CA LEU A 87 7.32 -10.56 -8.01
C LEU A 87 8.59 -10.18 -8.78
N VAL A 88 9.27 -9.14 -8.31
CA VAL A 88 10.52 -8.65 -8.89
C VAL A 88 11.51 -8.45 -7.76
N GLY A 89 12.70 -9.05 -7.89
CA GLY A 89 13.78 -8.89 -6.92
C GLY A 89 14.23 -7.44 -6.85
N LYS A 90 14.15 -6.85 -5.66
CA LYS A 90 14.65 -5.50 -5.41
C LYS A 90 16.11 -5.58 -4.96
N LYS A 91 16.91 -4.61 -5.37
CA LYS A 91 18.28 -4.45 -4.85
C LYS A 91 18.25 -3.80 -3.47
N ASP A 92 19.17 -4.20 -2.61
CA ASP A 92 19.43 -3.56 -1.32
C ASP A 92 20.10 -2.18 -1.49
N VAL A 93 20.40 -1.56 -0.36
CA VAL A 93 21.09 -0.25 -0.29
C VAL A 93 22.49 -0.26 -0.92
N ASN A 94 23.10 -1.44 -1.10
CA ASN A 94 24.41 -1.63 -1.72
C ASN A 94 24.31 -2.01 -3.21
N GLY A 95 23.10 -2.13 -3.75
CA GLY A 95 22.87 -2.54 -5.14
C GLY A 95 22.92 -4.05 -5.39
N LEU A 96 22.90 -4.87 -4.34
CA LEU A 96 22.90 -6.34 -4.41
C LEU A 96 21.47 -6.87 -4.34
N TYR A 97 21.17 -7.96 -5.05
CA TYR A 97 19.87 -8.62 -4.92
C TYR A 97 19.79 -9.38 -3.60
N THR A 98 18.69 -9.20 -2.88
CA THR A 98 18.29 -9.97 -1.68
C THR A 98 17.35 -11.09 -2.05
#